data_AF-A0AAJ2GXW0-F1
#
_entry.id   AF-A0AAJ2GXW0-F1
#
_cell.length_a   1.000
_cell.length_b   1.000
_cell.length_c   1.000
_cell.angle_alpha   90.00
_cell.angle_beta   90.00
_cell.angle_gamma   90.00
#
_symmetry.space_group_name_H-M   'P 1'
#
loop_
_entity.id
_entity.type
_entity.pdbx_description
1 polymer ?
#
loop_
_entity_poly.entity_id
_entity_poly.type
_entity_poly.pdbx_seq_one_letter_code
_entity_poly.pdbx_strand_id
1 'polypeptide(L)' 'MIPSQIAKAQCVLDDVEIALCQRVFDHVAGVKQIQTDAEREDLASRIIQSFQHGVKDEDALKRLLI' A
#
# COMPACT_ATOMS: atom_id res chain seq x y z
N MET A 1 17.27 6.71 17.54
CA MET A 1 16.28 5.63 17.78
C MET A 1 15.01 5.98 17.02
N ILE A 2 14.87 5.45 15.80
CA ILE A 2 13.72 5.67 14.93
C ILE A 2 12.95 4.36 14.63
N PRO A 3 12.56 3.52 15.62
CA PRO A 3 11.61 2.45 15.31
C PRO A 3 10.24 2.62 16.00
N SER A 4 9.91 3.81 16.51
CA SER A 4 8.70 4.00 17.36
C SER A 4 7.49 4.59 16.62
N GLN A 5 7.69 5.24 15.47
CA GLN A 5 6.60 5.93 14.75
C GLN A 5 5.88 5.02 13.74
N ILE A 6 6.55 4.01 13.18
CA ILE A 6 5.94 3.11 12.19
C ILE A 6 5.13 1.99 12.88
N ALA A 7 5.54 1.56 14.08
CA ALA A 7 4.80 0.54 14.85
C ALA A 7 3.43 1.04 15.35
N LYS A 8 3.24 2.37 15.46
CA LYS A 8 1.97 2.96 15.92
C LYS A 8 0.94 3.17 14.79
N ALA A 9 1.35 2.89 13.56
CA ALA A 9 0.48 2.82 12.40
C ALA A 9 0.11 1.36 12.04
N GLN A 10 0.18 0.46 13.03
CA GLN A 10 -0.74 -0.68 13.14
C GLN A 10 -2.16 -0.15 13.37
N CYS A 11 -2.67 0.61 12.41
CA CYS A 11 -4.09 0.62 12.15
C CYS A 11 -4.37 -0.82 11.71
N VAL A 12 -5.13 -1.55 12.53
CA VAL A 12 -5.66 -2.85 12.17
C VAL A 12 -6.45 -2.61 10.89
N LEU A 13 -5.82 -2.81 9.73
CA LEU A 13 -6.49 -2.76 8.45
C LEU A 13 -7.57 -3.83 8.54
N ASP A 14 -8.83 -3.42 8.48
CA ASP A 14 -9.95 -4.35 8.45
C ASP A 14 -9.86 -5.23 7.20
N ASP A 15 -10.50 -6.40 7.19
CA ASP A 15 -10.52 -7.28 6.01
C ASP A 15 -10.93 -6.52 4.73
N VAL A 16 -11.81 -5.52 4.85
CA VAL A 16 -12.20 -4.64 3.74
C VAL A 16 -11.03 -3.79 3.23
N GLU A 17 -10.23 -3.22 4.15
CA GLU A 17 -9.08 -2.37 3.83
C GLU A 17 -7.93 -3.21 3.28
N ILE A 18 -7.70 -4.41 3.83
CA ILE A 18 -6.73 -5.38 3.31
C ILE A 18 -7.13 -5.79 1.88
N ALA A 19 -8.40 -6.12 1.64
CA ALA A 19 -8.89 -6.48 0.32
C ALA A 19 -8.76 -5.33 -0.70
N LEU A 20 -8.85 -4.08 -0.26
CA LEU A 20 -8.62 -2.91 -1.10
C LEU A 20 -7.13 -2.74 -1.40
N CYS A 21 -6.26 -2.74 -0.39
CA CYS A 21 -4.80 -2.66 -0.56
C CYS A 21 -4.29 -3.77 -1.50
N GLN A 22 -4.80 -4.99 -1.35
CA GLN A 22 -4.45 -6.12 -2.21
C GLN A 22 -4.85 -5.90 -3.67
N ARG A 23 -6.05 -5.36 -3.93
CA ARG A 23 -6.53 -5.04 -5.29
C ARG A 23 -5.70 -3.95 -5.96
N VAL A 24 -5.37 -2.90 -5.21
CA VAL A 24 -4.46 -1.84 -5.68
C VAL A 24 -3.10 -2.44 -5.99
N PHE A 25 -2.56 -3.25 -5.09
CA PHE A 25 -1.26 -3.89 -5.26
C PHE A 25 -1.22 -4.74 -6.53
N ASP A 26 -2.18 -5.64 -6.72
CA ASP A 26 -2.24 -6.52 -7.89
C ASP A 26 -2.32 -5.73 -9.19
N HIS A 27 -3.16 -4.69 -9.22
CA HIS A 27 -3.30 -3.81 -10.38
C HIS A 27 -2.02 -3.05 -10.69
N VAL A 28 -1.43 -2.37 -9.70
CA VAL A 28 -0.20 -1.58 -9.90
C VAL A 28 0.97 -2.48 -10.23
N ALA A 29 1.08 -3.65 -9.60
CA ALA A 29 2.11 -4.64 -9.91
C ALA A 29 1.99 -5.15 -11.35
N GLY A 30 0.76 -5.38 -11.83
CA GLY A 30 0.50 -5.75 -13.22
C GLY A 30 0.83 -4.63 -14.21
N VAL A 31 0.43 -3.39 -13.91
CA VAL A 31 0.68 -2.22 -14.78
C VAL A 31 2.17 -1.87 -14.83
N LYS A 32 2.87 -1.89 -13.69
CA LYS A 32 4.31 -1.60 -13.60
C LYS A 32 5.19 -2.81 -13.94
N GLN A 33 4.58 -3.97 -14.20
CA GLN A 33 5.28 -5.23 -14.43
C GLN A 33 6.31 -5.53 -13.35
N ILE A 34 5.92 -5.34 -12.08
CA ILE A 34 6.78 -5.58 -10.93
C ILE A 34 7.11 -7.07 -10.85
N GLN A 35 8.39 -7.40 -11.02
CA GLN A 35 8.89 -8.78 -11.08
C GLN A 35 9.78 -9.15 -9.90
N THR A 36 10.39 -8.17 -9.23
CA THR A 36 11.31 -8.41 -8.12
C THR A 36 10.62 -8.22 -6.79
N ASP A 37 11.05 -9.01 -5.80
CA ASP A 37 10.49 -8.94 -4.45
C ASP A 37 10.72 -7.57 -3.81
N ALA A 38 11.87 -6.93 -4.09
CA ALA A 38 12.17 -5.58 -3.61
C ALA A 38 11.19 -4.52 -4.13
N GLU A 39 10.82 -4.57 -5.41
CA GLU A 39 9.84 -3.65 -6.00
C GLU A 39 8.43 -3.93 -5.44
N ARG A 40 8.11 -5.19 -5.15
CA ARG A 40 6.87 -5.57 -4.46
C ARG A 40 6.83 -4.99 -3.04
N GLU A 41 7.91 -5.09 -2.30
CA GLU A 41 7.99 -4.56 -0.94
C GLU A 41 7.89 -3.01 -0.93
N ASP A 42 8.54 -2.33 -1.88
CA ASP A 42 8.41 -0.87 -2.04
C ASP A 42 6.96 -0.47 -2.37
N LEU A 43 6.33 -1.17 -3.31
CA LEU A 43 4.93 -0.91 -3.68
C LEU A 43 3.98 -1.11 -2.48
N ALA A 44 4.12 -2.23 -1.76
CA ALA A 44 3.30 -2.52 -0.58
C ALA A 44 3.49 -1.43 0.50
N SER A 45 4.74 -1.02 0.74
CA SER A 45 5.06 0.04 1.69
C SER A 45 4.42 1.37 1.30
N ARG A 46 4.43 1.73 0.01
CA ARG A 46 3.82 2.98 -0.49
C ARG A 46 2.30 2.95 -0.42
N ILE A 47 1.66 1.81 -0.68
CA ILE A 47 0.21 1.63 -0.51
C ILE A 47 -0.16 1.86 0.95
N ILE A 48 0.51 1.18 1.89
CA ILE A 48 0.24 1.29 3.33
C ILE A 48 0.47 2.72 3.82
N GLN A 49 1.57 3.37 3.43
CA GLN A 49 1.80 4.78 3.78
C GLN A 49 0.70 5.68 3.24
N SER A 50 0.32 5.53 1.97
CA SER A 50 -0.75 6.34 1.38
C SER A 50 -2.09 6.15 2.11
N PHE A 51 -2.39 4.92 2.52
CA PHE A 51 -3.56 4.60 3.33
C PHE A 51 -3.52 5.29 4.71
N GLN A 52 -2.37 5.23 5.38
CA GLN A 52 -2.14 5.89 6.68
C GLN A 52 -2.21 7.43 6.58
N HIS A 53 -1.85 7.99 5.43
CA HIS A 53 -2.01 9.42 5.14
C HIS A 53 -3.47 9.84 4.89
N GLY A 54 -4.41 8.89 4.87
CA GLY A 54 -5.85 9.14 4.73
C GLY A 54 -6.42 8.84 3.34
N VAL A 55 -5.62 8.32 2.41
CA VAL A 55 -6.09 7.93 1.08
C VAL A 55 -6.70 6.54 1.17
N LYS A 56 -8.02 6.48 1.38
CA LYS A 56 -8.78 5.22 1.47
C LYS A 56 -9.48 4.81 0.17
N ASP A 57 -9.38 5.63 -0.87
CA ASP A 57 -9.97 5.38 -2.18
C ASP A 57 -9.05 4.54 -3.06
N GLU A 58 -9.57 3.42 -3.57
CA GLU A 58 -8.85 2.49 -4.46
C GLU A 58 -8.34 3.21 -5.71
N ASP A 59 -9.17 4.02 -6.35
CA ASP A 59 -8.80 4.76 -7.57
C ASP A 59 -7.83 5.91 -7.30
N ALA A 60 -7.91 6.55 -6.12
CA ALA A 60 -6.95 7.57 -5.73
C ALA A 60 -5.56 6.95 -5.50
N LEU A 61 -5.49 5.80 -4.81
CA LEU A 61 -4.27 5.04 -4.62
C LEU A 61 -3.67 4.58 -5.95
N LYS A 62 -4.47 3.97 -6.83
CA LYS A 62 -4.02 3.54 -8.15
C LYS A 62 -3.44 4.71 -8.95
N ARG A 63 -4.12 5.87 -8.98
CA ARG A 63 -3.63 7.07 -9.69
C ARG A 63 -2.36 7.67 -9.09
N LEU A 64 -2.15 7.52 -7.78
CA LEU A 64 -0.96 8.02 -7.10
C LEU A 64 0.26 7.10 -7.31
N LEU A 65 -0.01 5.81 -7.53
CA LEU A 65 1.02 4.77 -7.59
C LEU A 65 1.36 4.31 -9.01
N ILE A 66 0.52 4.58 -10.02
CA ILE A 66 0.78 4.35 -11.45
C ILE A 66 1.55 5.53 -12.00
#